data_AF-C4MCH2-F1
#
_entry.id   AF-C4MCH2-F1
#
_cell.length_a   1.000
_cell.length_b   1.000
_cell.length_c   1.000
_cell.angle_alpha   90.00
_cell.angle_beta   90.00
_cell.angle_gamma   90.00
#
_symmetry.space_group_name_H-M   'P 1'
#
loop_
_entity.id
_entity.type
_entity.pdbx_description
1 polymer ?
#
loop_
_entity_poly.entity_id
_entity_poly.type
_entity_poly.pdbx_seq_one_letter_code
_entity_poly.pdbx_strand_id
1 'polypeptide(L)'
;DLSTNARALRRLRTACERAKRTLSSAAQTSIEIDSLYEGVDFYTSITRARFEELCQDLFRSTMEPVERVLRDAKIDKSSVHEIVLVGGSTRIPKIQKMVSDFFNGKEPNKSINPDEAVAYGAAVQAAILSGDTSSKSTNEILLLDVAPLSLGIETAGGVMTP
;
A
#
# COMPACT_ATOMS: atom_id res chain seq x y z
N ASP A 1 -21.47 11.50 -22.47
CA ASP A 1 -20.18 10.95 -22.01
C ASP A 1 -20.08 11.20 -20.51
N LEU A 2 -19.96 10.16 -19.70
CA LEU A 2 -19.89 10.30 -18.24
C LEU A 2 -18.62 11.02 -17.78
N SER A 3 -17.55 11.00 -18.60
CA SER A 3 -16.25 11.58 -18.27
C SER A 3 -16.28 13.09 -18.04
N THR A 4 -17.25 13.79 -18.64
CA THR A 4 -17.39 15.25 -18.54
C THR A 4 -18.16 15.70 -17.28
N ASN A 5 -18.80 14.77 -16.56
CA ASN A 5 -19.60 15.08 -15.37
C ASN A 5 -18.88 14.67 -14.08
N ALA A 6 -18.27 15.66 -13.42
CA ALA A 6 -17.53 15.47 -12.17
C ALA A 6 -18.37 14.85 -11.04
N ARG A 7 -19.67 15.17 -10.96
CA ARG A 7 -20.57 14.60 -9.94
C ARG A 7 -20.82 13.12 -10.20
N ALA A 8 -21.10 12.74 -11.45
CA ALA A 8 -21.29 11.35 -11.84
C ALA A 8 -20.01 10.52 -11.58
N LEU A 9 -18.84 11.03 -11.98
CA LEU A 9 -17.55 10.39 -11.73
C LEU A 9 -17.27 10.19 -10.23
N ARG A 10 -17.55 11.18 -9.38
CA ARG A 10 -17.37 11.06 -7.92
C ARG A 10 -18.26 9.98 -7.33
N ARG A 11 -19.53 9.89 -7.77
CA ARG A 11 -20.47 8.87 -7.31
C ARG A 11 -19.98 7.48 -7.70
N LEU A 12 -19.59 7.30 -8.96
CA LEU A 12 -19.02 6.04 -9.45
C LEU A 12 -17.76 5.66 -8.67
N ARG A 13 -16.81 6.60 -8.49
CA ARG A 13 -15.57 6.35 -7.72
C ARG A 13 -15.85 5.93 -6.27
N THR A 14 -16.83 6.55 -5.62
CA THR A 14 -17.22 6.19 -4.25
C THR A 14 -17.80 4.77 -4.18
N ALA A 15 -18.61 4.39 -5.17
CA ALA A 15 -19.15 3.03 -5.25
C ALA A 15 -18.05 2.00 -5.56
N CYS A 16 -17.12 2.32 -6.47
CA CYS A 16 -15.96 1.46 -6.76
C CYS A 16 -15.04 1.29 -5.55
N GLU A 17 -14.85 2.31 -4.72
CA GLU A 17 -14.05 2.21 -3.48
C GLU A 17 -14.67 1.20 -2.51
N ARG A 18 -15.99 1.30 -2.29
CA ARG A 18 -16.74 0.33 -1.47
C ARG A 18 -16.66 -1.07 -2.05
N ALA A 19 -16.87 -1.20 -3.36
CA ALA A 19 -16.75 -2.49 -4.05
C ALA A 19 -15.35 -3.10 -3.88
N LYS A 20 -14.28 -2.32 -4.04
CA LYS A 20 -12.90 -2.75 -3.80
C LYS A 20 -12.72 -3.30 -2.37
N ARG A 21 -13.22 -2.58 -1.36
CA ARG A 21 -13.14 -3.04 0.05
C ARG A 21 -13.89 -4.35 0.26
N THR A 22 -15.08 -4.49 -0.33
CA THR A 22 -15.86 -5.74 -0.29
C THR A 22 -15.13 -6.88 -0.99
N LEU A 23 -14.50 -6.63 -2.14
CA LEU A 23 -13.73 -7.65 -2.87
C LEU A 23 -12.50 -8.16 -2.11
N SER A 24 -11.99 -7.40 -1.14
CA SER A 24 -10.92 -7.88 -0.25
C SER A 24 -11.37 -9.01 0.68
N SER A 25 -12.68 -9.18 0.93
CA SER A 25 -13.24 -10.29 1.74
C SER A 25 -14.14 -11.23 0.94
N ALA A 26 -14.93 -10.72 -0.01
CA ALA A 26 -15.85 -11.47 -0.84
C ALA A 26 -15.32 -11.72 -2.26
N ALA A 27 -15.82 -12.76 -2.93
CA ALA A 27 -15.41 -13.10 -4.30
C ALA A 27 -16.10 -12.24 -5.38
N GLN A 28 -17.22 -11.59 -5.05
CA GLN A 28 -18.00 -10.74 -5.94
C GLN A 28 -18.78 -9.68 -5.16
N THR A 29 -19.20 -8.60 -5.83
CA THR A 29 -20.04 -7.54 -5.27
C THR A 29 -20.81 -6.82 -6.38
N SER A 30 -21.98 -6.24 -6.07
CA SER A 30 -22.74 -5.39 -6.99
C SER A 30 -22.38 -3.91 -6.81
N ILE A 31 -22.48 -3.15 -7.90
CA ILE A 31 -22.36 -1.69 -7.94
C ILE A 31 -23.68 -1.17 -8.48
N GLU A 32 -24.39 -0.43 -7.63
CA GLU A 32 -25.75 0.03 -7.88
C GLU A 32 -25.82 1.53 -7.59
N ILE A 33 -26.16 2.33 -8.59
CA ILE A 33 -26.20 3.79 -8.50
C ILE A 33 -27.37 4.33 -9.31
N ASP A 34 -28.41 4.78 -8.60
CA ASP A 34 -29.59 5.38 -9.24
C ASP A 34 -29.24 6.71 -9.91
N SER A 35 -29.78 6.98 -11.09
CA SER A 35 -29.63 8.22 -11.85
C SER A 35 -28.17 8.68 -11.92
N LEU A 36 -27.26 7.78 -12.31
CA LEU A 36 -25.82 8.06 -12.34
C LEU A 36 -25.50 9.20 -13.30
N TYR A 37 -26.09 9.18 -14.51
CA TYR A 37 -25.87 10.17 -15.55
C TYR A 37 -27.12 10.32 -16.43
N GLU A 38 -27.56 11.55 -16.69
CA GLU A 38 -28.74 11.87 -17.53
C GLU A 38 -30.03 11.10 -17.16
N GLY A 39 -30.25 10.83 -15.87
CA GLY A 39 -31.43 10.10 -15.42
C GLY A 39 -31.30 8.58 -15.52
N VAL A 40 -30.20 8.06 -16.09
CA VAL A 40 -29.97 6.62 -16.28
C VAL A 40 -29.39 5.99 -15.03
N ASP A 41 -30.03 4.94 -14.52
CA ASP A 41 -29.51 4.13 -13.43
C ASP A 41 -28.37 3.23 -13.89
N PHE A 42 -27.42 2.95 -12.99
CA PHE A 42 -26.29 2.08 -13.27
C PHE A 42 -26.28 0.89 -12.31
N TYR A 43 -26.44 -0.31 -12.86
CA TYR A 43 -26.39 -1.57 -12.13
C TYR A 43 -25.40 -2.53 -12.82
N THR A 44 -24.41 -3.00 -12.08
CA THR A 44 -23.45 -4.00 -12.56
C THR A 44 -22.92 -4.83 -11.40
N SER A 45 -22.20 -5.91 -11.71
CA SER A 45 -21.45 -6.68 -10.72
C SER A 45 -20.00 -6.83 -11.14
N ILE A 46 -19.11 -6.93 -10.16
CA ILE A 46 -17.69 -7.14 -10.39
C ILE A 46 -17.21 -8.29 -9.51
N THR A 47 -16.42 -9.18 -10.10
CA THR A 47 -15.77 -10.29 -9.40
C THR A 47 -14.37 -9.88 -8.98
N ARG A 48 -13.84 -10.53 -7.94
CA ARG A 48 -12.45 -10.34 -7.50
C ARG A 48 -11.48 -10.65 -8.63
N ALA A 49 -11.72 -11.71 -9.39
CA ALA A 49 -10.88 -12.08 -10.53
C ALA A 49 -10.81 -10.96 -11.57
N ARG A 50 -11.95 -10.32 -11.89
CA ARG A 50 -11.97 -9.20 -12.84
C ARG A 50 -11.26 -7.97 -12.29
N PHE A 51 -11.43 -7.65 -11.01
CA PHE A 51 -10.70 -6.56 -10.36
C PHE A 51 -9.18 -6.81 -10.39
N GLU A 52 -8.75 -8.03 -10.07
CA GLU A 52 -7.33 -8.41 -10.10
C GLU A 52 -6.74 -8.33 -11.51
N GLU A 53 -7.50 -8.76 -12.53
CA GLU A 53 -7.12 -8.64 -13.93
C GLU A 53 -6.93 -7.17 -14.35
N LEU A 54 -7.88 -6.29 -13.99
CA LEU A 54 -7.86 -4.86 -14.32
C LEU A 54 -6.69 -4.10 -13.69
N CYS A 55 -6.09 -4.62 -12.62
CA CYS A 55 -4.98 -4.00 -11.91
C CYS A 55 -3.71 -4.86 -11.91
N GLN A 56 -3.64 -5.90 -12.76
CA GLN A 56 -2.59 -6.90 -12.68
C GLN A 56 -1.19 -6.33 -12.96
N ASP A 57 -1.10 -5.33 -13.84
CA ASP A 57 0.10 -4.56 -14.14
C ASP A 57 0.53 -3.72 -12.93
N LEU A 58 -0.41 -2.98 -12.32
CA LEU A 58 -0.17 -2.16 -11.13
C LEU A 58 0.25 -3.01 -9.94
N PHE A 59 -0.34 -4.20 -9.75
CA PHE A 59 0.05 -5.11 -8.68
C PHE A 59 1.46 -5.66 -8.92
N ARG A 60 1.83 -5.97 -10.16
CA ARG A 60 3.19 -6.44 -10.48
C ARG A 60 4.25 -5.37 -10.26
N SER A 61 3.97 -4.12 -10.63
CA SER A 61 4.92 -3.03 -10.43
C SER A 61 5.26 -2.79 -8.95
N THR A 62 4.37 -3.18 -8.02
CA THR A 62 4.69 -3.11 -6.58
C THR A 62 5.81 -4.05 -6.13
N MET A 63 6.18 -5.06 -6.93
CA MET A 63 7.26 -5.98 -6.61
C MET A 63 8.64 -5.41 -6.98
N GLU A 64 8.72 -4.48 -7.94
CA GLU A 64 10.01 -3.92 -8.37
C GLU A 64 10.74 -3.18 -7.23
N PRO A 65 10.07 -2.36 -6.38
CA PRO A 65 10.70 -1.77 -5.20
C PRO A 65 11.16 -2.82 -4.18
N VAL A 66 10.43 -3.92 -4.03
CA VAL A 66 10.79 -5.01 -3.09
C VAL A 66 12.08 -5.70 -3.55
N GLU A 67 12.22 -5.97 -4.84
CA GLU A 67 13.47 -6.50 -5.40
C GLU A 67 14.62 -5.50 -5.30
N ARG A 68 14.35 -4.21 -5.55
CA ARG A 68 15.35 -3.15 -5.45
C ARG A 68 15.92 -3.04 -4.03
N VAL A 69 15.07 -2.99 -3.00
CA VAL A 69 15.55 -2.84 -1.62
C VAL A 69 16.40 -4.02 -1.16
N LEU A 70 16.09 -5.25 -1.60
CA LEU A 70 16.93 -6.42 -1.29
C LEU A 70 18.31 -6.33 -1.95
N ARG A 71 18.37 -5.87 -3.20
CA ARG A 71 19.65 -5.64 -3.91
C ARG A 71 20.48 -4.56 -3.24
N ASP A 72 19.87 -3.43 -2.90
CA ASP A 72 20.55 -2.30 -2.28
C ASP A 72 21.06 -2.66 -0.87
N ALA A 73 20.28 -3.43 -0.12
CA ALA A 73 20.67 -3.99 1.18
C ALA A 73 21.67 -5.15 1.07
N LYS A 74 21.90 -5.69 -0.13
CA LYS A 74 22.79 -6.84 -0.41
C LYS A 74 22.43 -8.08 0.42
N ILE A 75 21.13 -8.33 0.61
CA ILE A 75 20.62 -9.49 1.33
C ILE A 75 19.79 -10.38 0.40
N ASP A 76 19.82 -11.69 0.65
CA ASP A 76 18.92 -12.62 -0.01
C ASP A 76 17.52 -12.57 0.64
N LYS A 77 16.48 -12.83 -0.15
CA LYS A 77 15.09 -12.88 0.36
C LYS A 77 14.89 -13.89 1.50
N SER A 78 15.68 -14.96 1.55
CA SER A 78 15.67 -15.94 2.65
C SER A 78 16.15 -15.36 3.98
N SER A 79 16.93 -14.28 3.95
CA SER A 79 17.41 -13.59 5.16
C SER A 79 16.37 -12.66 5.79
N VAL A 80 15.21 -12.49 5.15
CA VAL A 80 14.11 -11.68 5.70
C VAL A 80 13.37 -12.50 6.76
N HIS A 81 13.46 -12.06 8.01
CA HIS A 81 12.90 -12.77 9.17
C HIS A 81 11.40 -12.56 9.35
N GLU A 82 10.88 -11.39 9.03
CA GLU A 82 9.47 -11.02 9.19
C GLU A 82 9.03 -10.14 8.03
N ILE A 83 7.77 -10.25 7.64
CA ILE A 83 7.15 -9.39 6.62
C ILE A 83 5.99 -8.66 7.29
N VAL A 84 6.10 -7.35 7.47
CA VAL A 84 5.03 -6.55 8.06
C VAL A 84 4.30 -5.77 6.97
N LEU A 85 2.98 -5.95 6.88
CA LEU A 85 2.14 -5.23 5.92
C LEU A 85 1.52 -3.99 6.58
N VAL A 86 1.75 -2.83 5.98
CA VAL A 86 1.25 -1.54 6.46
C VAL A 86 0.48 -0.82 5.35
N GLY A 87 -0.66 -0.19 5.71
CA GLY A 87 -1.56 0.52 4.81
C GLY A 87 -2.72 -0.34 4.30
N GLY A 88 -3.93 0.24 4.24
CA GLY A 88 -5.17 -0.49 3.95
C GLY A 88 -5.23 -1.25 2.62
N SER A 89 -4.48 -0.84 1.59
CA SER A 89 -4.40 -1.57 0.32
C SER A 89 -3.70 -2.94 0.45
N THR A 90 -2.92 -3.16 1.51
CA THR A 90 -2.33 -4.48 1.80
C THR A 90 -3.37 -5.53 2.20
N ARG A 91 -4.62 -5.13 2.46
CA ARG A 91 -5.74 -6.04 2.70
C ARG A 91 -6.19 -6.78 1.43
N ILE A 92 -5.73 -6.37 0.24
CA ILE A 92 -6.07 -7.02 -1.02
C ILE A 92 -5.43 -8.43 -1.05
N PRO A 93 -6.22 -9.52 -1.20
CA PRO A 93 -5.69 -10.88 -1.18
C PRO A 93 -4.59 -11.15 -2.20
N LYS A 94 -4.72 -10.57 -3.41
CA LYS A 94 -3.71 -10.70 -4.47
C LYS A 94 -2.35 -10.14 -4.08
N ILE A 95 -2.32 -8.99 -3.39
CA ILE A 95 -1.07 -8.38 -2.91
C ILE A 95 -0.43 -9.26 -1.85
N GLN A 96 -1.20 -9.74 -0.87
CA GLN A 96 -0.68 -10.64 0.17
C GLN A 96 -0.10 -11.92 -0.42
N LYS A 97 -0.82 -12.51 -1.40
CA LYS A 97 -0.36 -13.70 -2.10
C LYS A 97 0.94 -13.44 -2.87
N MET A 98 1.01 -12.35 -3.64
CA MET A 98 2.23 -12.02 -4.41
C MET A 98 3.44 -11.81 -3.51
N VAL A 99 3.25 -11.14 -2.36
CA VAL A 99 4.32 -10.96 -1.37
C VAL A 99 4.73 -12.31 -0.76
N SER A 100 3.77 -13.14 -0.33
CA SER A 100 4.07 -14.47 0.23
C SER A 100 4.79 -15.36 -0.79
N ASP A 101 4.29 -15.43 -2.03
CA ASP A 101 4.89 -16.19 -3.13
C ASP A 101 6.33 -15.72 -3.41
N PHE A 102 6.59 -14.41 -3.39
CA PHE A 102 7.93 -13.85 -3.59
C PHE A 102 8.92 -14.29 -2.51
N PHE A 103 8.48 -14.34 -1.25
CA PHE A 103 9.24 -14.82 -0.10
C PHE A 103 9.06 -16.33 0.18
N ASN A 104 8.85 -17.12 -0.88
CA ASN A 104 8.80 -18.59 -0.83
C ASN A 104 7.70 -19.15 0.11
N GLY A 105 6.54 -18.51 0.14
CA GLY A 105 5.39 -18.91 0.95
C GLY A 105 5.44 -18.41 2.40
N LYS A 106 6.35 -17.48 2.72
CA LYS A 106 6.43 -16.87 4.04
C LYS A 106 5.19 -16.01 4.32
N GLU A 107 4.46 -16.36 5.37
CA GLU A 107 3.25 -15.63 5.75
C GLU A 107 3.58 -14.24 6.33
N PRO A 108 2.91 -13.17 5.86
CA PRO A 108 3.06 -11.85 6.45
C PRO A 108 2.49 -11.79 7.87
N ASN A 109 3.15 -10.99 8.71
CA ASN A 109 2.77 -10.72 10.07
C ASN A 109 1.48 -9.89 10.13
N LYS A 110 0.47 -10.43 10.82
CA LYS A 110 -0.87 -9.83 10.98
C LYS A 110 -1.15 -9.36 12.41
N SER A 111 -0.12 -9.29 13.27
CA SER A 111 -0.26 -8.86 14.67
C SER A 111 -0.50 -7.36 14.83
N ILE A 112 -0.22 -6.58 13.79
CA ILE A 112 -0.34 -5.13 13.80
C ILE A 112 -1.50 -4.71 12.88
N ASN A 113 -2.30 -3.74 13.33
CA ASN A 113 -3.33 -3.15 12.49
C ASN A 113 -2.66 -2.29 11.38
N PRO A 114 -2.83 -2.64 10.09
CA PRO A 114 -2.13 -1.96 9.01
C PRO A 114 -2.53 -0.49 8.86
N ASP A 115 -3.71 -0.09 9.33
CA ASP A 115 -4.20 1.29 9.22
C ASP A 115 -3.67 2.19 10.35
N GLU A 116 -3.16 1.60 11.44
CA GLU A 116 -2.74 2.33 12.65
C GLU A 116 -1.23 2.23 12.90
N ALA A 117 -0.54 1.26 12.30
CA ALA A 117 0.87 0.97 12.55
C ALA A 117 1.78 2.22 12.46
N VAL A 118 1.56 3.06 11.44
CA VAL A 118 2.35 4.29 11.22
C VAL A 118 2.11 5.30 12.34
N ALA A 119 0.84 5.56 12.67
CA ALA A 119 0.46 6.50 13.72
C ALA A 119 0.96 6.04 15.09
N TYR A 120 0.90 4.72 15.35
CA TYR A 120 1.41 4.11 16.56
C TYR A 120 2.92 4.33 16.72
N GLY A 121 3.72 4.01 15.69
CA GLY A 121 5.17 4.23 15.72
C GLY A 121 5.54 5.70 15.89
N ALA A 122 4.82 6.62 15.24
CA ALA A 122 5.02 8.05 15.40
C ALA A 122 4.71 8.53 16.83
N ALA A 123 3.66 8.01 17.47
CA ALA A 123 3.32 8.35 18.85
C ALA A 123 4.39 7.85 19.84
N VAL A 124 4.93 6.65 19.63
CA VAL A 124 6.05 6.13 20.42
C VAL A 124 7.27 7.05 20.30
N GLN A 125 7.62 7.47 19.08
CA GLN A 125 8.74 8.38 18.86
C GLN A 125 8.49 9.77 19.48
N ALA A 126 7.27 10.28 19.43
CA ALA A 126 6.91 11.54 20.07
C ALA A 126 7.05 11.47 21.61
N ALA A 127 6.65 10.35 22.22
CA ALA A 127 6.80 10.14 23.66
C ALA A 127 8.29 10.16 24.08
N ILE A 128 9.16 9.49 23.32
CA ILE A 128 10.62 9.50 23.52
C ILE A 128 11.16 10.93 23.47
N LEU A 129 10.77 11.70 22.44
CA LEU A 129 11.23 13.08 22.27
C LEU A 129 10.68 14.04 23.34
N SER A 130 9.50 13.75 23.90
CA SER A 130 8.94 14.52 25.02
C SER A 130 9.60 14.21 26.38
N GLY A 131 10.51 13.24 26.42
CA GLY A 131 11.17 12.82 27.66
C GLY A 131 10.28 11.96 28.56
N ASP A 132 9.25 11.30 28.01
CA ASP A 132 8.43 10.37 28.77
C ASP A 132 9.20 9.05 29.02
N THR A 133 9.67 8.89 30.26
CA THR A 133 10.40 7.70 30.72
C THR A 133 9.49 6.67 31.39
N SER A 134 8.16 6.77 31.21
CA SER A 134 7.19 5.89 31.85
C SER A 134 7.38 4.40 31.52
N SER A 135 7.96 4.08 30.36
CA SER A 135 8.31 2.73 29.96
C SER A 135 9.82 2.56 29.83
N LYS A 136 10.39 1.49 30.43
CA LYS A 136 11.84 1.21 30.29
C LYS A 136 12.24 0.94 28.83
N SER A 137 11.32 0.39 28.05
CA SER A 137 11.50 0.07 26.63
C SER A 137 11.66 1.29 25.72
N THR A 138 11.09 2.46 26.06
CA THR A 138 11.23 3.66 25.22
C THR A 138 12.63 4.27 25.29
N ASN A 139 13.37 4.03 26.37
CA ASN A 139 14.72 4.59 26.56
C ASN A 139 15.82 3.87 25.75
N GLU A 140 15.53 2.68 25.21
CA GLU A 140 16.52 1.85 24.50
C GLU A 140 16.35 1.89 22.97
N ILE A 141 15.38 2.64 22.46
CA ILE A 141 15.10 2.71 21.03
C ILE A 141 16.05 3.70 20.36
N LEU A 142 16.89 3.19 19.46
CA LEU A 142 17.70 3.99 18.53
C LEU A 142 17.14 3.81 17.11
N LEU A 143 16.78 4.93 16.47
CA LEU A 143 16.38 4.95 15.07
C LEU A 143 17.53 5.47 14.21
N LEU A 144 17.92 4.69 13.21
CA LEU A 144 18.85 5.08 12.16
C LEU A 144 18.09 5.02 10.83
N ASP A 145 18.02 6.15 10.14
CA ASP A 145 17.32 6.28 8.86
C ASP A 145 18.28 6.75 7.77
N VAL A 146 17.89 6.57 6.51
CA VAL A 146 18.72 6.83 5.33
C VAL A 146 18.02 7.80 4.37
N ALA A 147 18.82 8.58 3.62
CA ALA A 147 18.27 9.38 2.54
C ALA A 147 17.78 8.47 1.39
N PRO A 148 16.55 8.64 0.88
CA PRO A 148 15.96 7.71 -0.10
C PRO A 148 16.52 7.87 -1.52
N LEU A 149 17.20 8.98 -1.82
CA LEU A 149 17.78 9.29 -3.12
C LEU A 149 19.15 9.94 -2.95
N SER A 150 20.02 9.74 -3.94
CA SER A 150 21.32 10.42 -4.00
C SER A 150 21.13 11.93 -4.09
N LEU A 151 21.84 12.65 -3.24
CA LEU A 151 21.98 14.11 -3.32
C LEU A 151 23.18 14.41 -4.20
N GLY A 152 23.14 15.48 -4.98
CA GLY A 152 24.24 15.86 -5.85
C GLY A 152 24.03 17.24 -6.48
N ILE A 153 25.03 17.71 -7.22
CA ILE A 153 25.03 18.99 -7.92
C ILE A 153 25.19 18.80 -9.43
N GLU A 154 24.74 19.77 -10.20
CA GLU A 154 24.99 19.80 -11.64
C GLU A 154 26.40 20.34 -11.91
N THR A 155 27.15 19.62 -12.74
CA THR A 155 28.47 20.04 -13.23
C THR A 155 28.42 20.42 -14.71
N ALA A 156 29.43 21.14 -15.17
CA ALA A 156 29.51 21.60 -16.57
C ALA A 156 29.32 20.42 -17.54
N GLY A 157 28.38 20.57 -18.48
CA GLY A 157 27.95 19.48 -19.37
C GLY A 157 26.62 18.81 -18.98
N GLY A 158 25.93 19.32 -17.95
CA GLY A 158 24.60 18.82 -17.54
C GLY A 158 24.65 17.49 -16.80
N VAL A 159 25.80 17.15 -16.22
CA VAL A 159 26.03 15.88 -15.52
C VAL A 159 25.81 16.07 -14.02
N MET A 160 24.92 15.27 -13.45
CA MET A 160 24.72 15.18 -11.99
C MET A 160 25.93 14.47 -11.36
N THR A 161 26.59 15.14 -10.42
CA THR A 161 27.64 14.58 -9.58
C THR A 161 27.09 14.41 -8.17
N PRO A 162 26.93 13.16 -7.68
CA PRO A 162 26.47 12.87 -6.33
C PRO A 162 27.51 13.19 -5.26
#